data_AF-A0A847H0M8-F1
#
_entry.id   AF-A0A847H0M8-F1
#
_cell.length_a   1.000
_cell.length_b   1.000
_cell.length_c   1.000
_cell.angle_alpha   90.00
_cell.angle_beta   90.00
_cell.angle_gamma   90.00
#
_symmetry.space_group_name_H-M   'P 1'
#
loop_
_entity.id
_entity.type
_entity.pdbx_description
1 polymer ?
#
loop_
_entity_poly.entity_id
_entity_poly.type
_entity_poly.pdbx_seq_one_letter_code
_entity_poly.pdbx_strand_id
1 'polypeptide(L)'
;MAGEYDIDHFQPVSVNAALGTDYDNLLYACARCNLAKRDREVPDPTVHLTTDELRVYPDGRIEGLTPAAKKLIAKLDLDSPQATQWRLIWIRNVELARQFDREQYERLLSFPDDLPDLSRLRPPGGNTRPAGVEESHFVRRQRNQLAVTY
;
A
#
# COMPACT_ATOMS: atom_id res chain seq x y z
N MET A 1 2.96 3.13 16.99
CA MET A 1 1.63 3.57 16.53
C MET A 1 1.29 2.74 15.31
N ALA A 2 0.19 1.99 15.35
CA ALA A 2 -0.38 1.47 14.12
C ALA A 2 -0.69 2.68 13.23
N GLY A 3 -0.30 2.64 11.95
CA GLY A 3 -0.63 3.71 11.04
C GLY A 3 -2.15 3.81 10.94
N GLU A 4 -2.72 4.97 11.29
CA GLU A 4 -4.12 5.23 11.05
C GLU A 4 -4.31 5.37 9.54
N TYR A 5 -5.15 4.49 8.99
CA TYR A 5 -5.52 4.48 7.58
C TYR A 5 -6.92 5.03 7.44
N ASP A 6 -7.07 5.92 6.48
CA ASP A 6 -8.35 6.47 6.06
C ASP A 6 -8.75 5.87 4.72
N ILE A 7 -10.04 5.96 4.42
CA ILE A 7 -10.56 5.79 3.06
C ILE A 7 -10.40 7.13 2.34
N ASP A 8 -9.65 7.13 1.24
CA ASP A 8 -9.49 8.25 0.33
C ASP A 8 -10.15 7.94 -1.02
N HIS A 9 -10.72 8.95 -1.68
CA HIS A 9 -11.28 8.82 -3.02
C HIS A 9 -10.21 9.17 -4.05
N PHE A 10 -9.83 8.23 -4.93
CA PHE A 10 -8.85 8.49 -5.99
C PHE A 10 -9.24 9.72 -6.84
N GLN A 11 -10.44 9.69 -7.41
CA GLN A 11 -11.12 10.85 -7.96
C GLN A 11 -11.93 11.54 -6.86
N PRO A 12 -11.69 12.84 -6.60
CA PRO A 12 -12.41 13.58 -5.56
C PRO A 12 -13.93 13.59 -5.81
N VAL A 13 -14.71 13.35 -4.76
CA VAL A 13 -16.19 13.46 -4.81
C VAL A 13 -16.65 14.88 -5.16
N SER A 14 -15.85 15.90 -4.81
CA SER A 14 -16.09 17.29 -5.21
C SER A 14 -16.00 17.51 -6.72
N VAL A 15 -15.28 16.64 -7.44
CA VAL A 15 -15.15 16.67 -8.91
C VAL A 15 -16.16 15.74 -9.56
N ASN A 16 -16.36 14.54 -9.00
CA ASN A 16 -17.32 13.56 -9.52
C ASN A 16 -18.09 12.87 -8.39
N ALA A 17 -19.27 13.41 -8.08
CA ALA A 17 -20.11 12.91 -6.99
C ALA A 17 -20.61 11.48 -7.20
N ALA A 18 -20.71 11.03 -8.46
CA ALA A 18 -21.18 9.68 -8.79
C ALA A 18 -20.23 8.58 -8.30
N LEU A 19 -18.94 8.91 -8.11
CA LEU A 19 -17.91 7.95 -7.68
C LEU A 19 -17.74 7.88 -6.15
N GLY A 20 -18.60 8.56 -5.37
CA GLY A 20 -18.46 8.62 -3.91
C GLY A 20 -18.62 7.26 -3.22
N THR A 21 -19.32 6.32 -3.86
CA THR A 21 -19.51 4.95 -3.36
C THR A 21 -18.96 3.88 -4.30
N ASP A 22 -18.26 4.30 -5.35
CA ASP A 22 -17.60 3.38 -6.27
C ASP A 22 -16.37 2.79 -5.58
N TYR A 23 -16.40 1.48 -5.35
CA TYR A 23 -15.35 0.76 -4.64
C TYR A 23 -13.99 0.88 -5.33
N ASP A 24 -13.97 0.93 -6.67
CA ASP A 24 -12.73 1.07 -7.44
C ASP A 24 -12.15 2.49 -7.37
N ASN A 25 -12.93 3.44 -6.83
CA ASN A 25 -12.48 4.79 -6.52
C ASN A 25 -12.02 4.95 -5.06
N LEU A 26 -12.13 3.91 -4.21
CA LEU A 26 -11.75 3.97 -2.80
C LEU A 26 -10.36 3.36 -2.58
N LEU A 27 -9.47 4.13 -1.97
CA LEU A 27 -8.11 3.71 -1.63
C LEU A 27 -7.92 3.76 -0.12
N TYR A 28 -7.22 2.77 0.43
CA TYR A 28 -6.65 2.91 1.77
C TYR A 28 -5.40 3.77 1.69
N ALA A 29 -5.42 4.92 2.36
CA ALA A 29 -4.29 5.84 2.43
C ALA A 29 -3.96 6.14 3.89
N CYS A 30 -2.68 6.29 4.22
CA CYS A 30 -2.34 6.79 5.55
C CYS A 30 -2.83 8.25 5.70
N ALA A 31 -3.16 8.65 6.93
CA ALA A 31 -3.68 10.00 7.22
C ALA A 31 -2.84 11.13 6.59
N ARG A 32 -1.51 10.97 6.53
CA ARG A 32 -0.61 11.94 5.90
C ARG A 32 -0.79 12.02 4.38
N CYS A 33 -0.86 10.89 3.68
CA CYS A 33 -1.06 10.89 2.23
C CYS A 33 -2.45 11.43 1.88
N ASN A 34 -3.47 11.04 2.66
CA ASN A 34 -4.84 11.51 2.50
C ASN A 34 -4.92 13.04 2.68
N LEU A 35 -4.37 13.56 3.80
CA LEU A 35 -4.32 14.99 4.10
C LEU A 35 -3.49 15.78 3.10
N ALA A 36 -2.40 15.19 2.59
CA ALA A 36 -1.63 15.79 1.52
C ALA A 36 -2.53 15.87 0.29
N LYS A 37 -3.04 14.75 -0.25
CA LYS A 37 -3.82 14.70 -1.49
C LYS A 37 -5.01 15.67 -1.47
N ARG A 38 -5.85 15.61 -0.43
CA ARG A 38 -7.14 16.33 -0.36
C ARG A 38 -7.99 16.04 -1.60
N ASP A 39 -8.56 17.08 -2.18
CA ASP A 39 -9.34 17.09 -3.42
C ASP A 39 -8.49 17.27 -4.68
N ARG A 40 -7.16 17.10 -4.59
CA ARG A 40 -6.28 17.28 -5.76
C ARG A 40 -6.23 16.00 -6.58
N GLU A 41 -6.40 16.14 -7.88
CA GLU A 41 -6.16 15.05 -8.83
C GLU A 41 -4.68 14.65 -8.84
N VAL A 42 -4.42 13.36 -8.72
CA VAL A 42 -3.09 12.76 -8.80
C VAL A 42 -3.08 11.70 -9.91
N PRO A 43 -1.92 11.39 -10.51
CA PRO A 43 -1.77 10.14 -11.27
C PRO A 43 -2.22 8.95 -10.40
N ASP A 44 -2.68 7.86 -11.01
CA ASP A 44 -3.12 6.67 -10.26
C ASP A 44 -1.98 6.09 -9.42
N PRO A 45 -2.05 6.17 -8.08
CA PRO A 45 -0.99 5.67 -7.21
C PRO A 45 -0.87 4.14 -7.28
N THR A 46 -1.92 3.41 -7.67
CA THR A 46 -1.89 1.94 -7.79
C THR A 46 -1.12 1.47 -9.03
N VAL A 47 -0.92 2.38 -10.00
CA VAL A 47 -0.17 2.11 -11.23
C VAL A 47 1.26 2.65 -11.13
N HIS A 48 1.44 3.86 -10.58
CA HIS A 48 2.72 4.58 -10.68
C HIS A 48 3.59 4.52 -9.42
N LEU A 49 3.12 3.91 -8.33
CA LEU A 49 3.94 3.63 -7.15
C LEU A 49 4.52 2.21 -7.16
N THR A 50 4.94 1.75 -8.33
CA THR A 50 5.54 0.44 -8.58
C THR A 50 7.06 0.51 -8.62
N THR A 51 7.74 -0.62 -8.39
CA THR A 51 9.22 -0.69 -8.29
C THR A 51 9.99 -0.32 -9.55
N ASP A 52 9.34 -0.29 -10.71
CA ASP A 52 9.90 0.10 -12.00
C ASP A 52 9.75 1.61 -12.29
N GLU A 53 8.79 2.29 -11.65
CA GLU A 53 8.57 3.72 -11.81
C GLU A 53 9.20 4.59 -10.70
N LEU A 54 9.64 3.98 -9.60
CA LEU A 54 10.33 4.66 -8.50
C LEU A 54 11.54 3.90 -7.99
N ARG A 55 12.43 4.62 -7.32
CA ARG A 55 13.58 4.06 -6.60
C ARG A 55 13.56 4.50 -5.14
N VAL A 56 13.71 3.55 -4.24
CA VAL A 56 13.98 3.80 -2.82
C VAL A 56 15.47 3.63 -2.57
N TYR A 57 16.11 4.63 -1.98
CA TYR A 57 17.53 4.63 -1.66
C TYR A 57 17.80 4.13 -0.23
N PRO A 58 19.01 3.60 0.06
CA PRO A 58 19.37 3.13 1.40
C PRO A 58 19.35 4.22 2.49
N ASP A 59 19.45 5.49 2.10
CA ASP A 59 19.34 6.65 2.99
C ASP A 59 17.88 7.03 3.31
N GLY A 60 16.92 6.26 2.78
CA GLY A 60 15.50 6.48 2.95
C GLY A 60 14.89 7.44 1.95
N ARG A 61 15.64 8.04 1.01
CA ARG A 61 15.05 8.90 -0.03
C ARG A 61 14.26 8.09 -1.06
N ILE A 62 13.25 8.71 -1.65
CA ILE A 62 12.49 8.17 -2.78
C ILE A 62 12.60 9.08 -4.00
N GLU A 63 12.84 8.49 -5.17
CA GLU A 63 12.90 9.20 -6.44
C GLU A 63 11.91 8.59 -7.43
N GLY A 64 11.14 9.44 -8.09
CA GLY A 64 10.31 9.05 -9.22
C GLY A 64 11.14 9.01 -10.49
N LEU A 65 11.10 7.90 -11.22
CA LEU A 65 11.81 7.72 -12.48
C LEU A 65 10.97 8.17 -13.68
N THR A 66 9.65 8.25 -13.51
CA THR A 66 8.69 8.76 -14.52
C THR A 66 8.12 10.12 -14.12
N PRO A 67 7.58 10.92 -15.08
CA PRO A 67 6.87 12.16 -14.73
C PRO A 67 5.68 11.94 -13.80
N ALA A 68 4.97 10.81 -13.95
CA ALA A 68 3.82 10.46 -13.11
C ALA A 68 4.26 10.18 -11.66
N ALA A 69 5.28 9.33 -11.47
CA ALA A 69 5.83 9.04 -10.15
C ALA A 69 6.40 10.29 -9.46
N LYS A 70 7.13 11.16 -10.20
CA LYS A 70 7.61 12.45 -9.66
C LYS A 70 6.47 13.34 -9.18
N LYS A 71 5.39 13.43 -9.96
CA LYS A 71 4.19 14.20 -9.61
C LYS A 71 3.51 13.62 -8.37
N LEU A 72 3.42 12.29 -8.24
CA LEU A 72 2.88 11.63 -7.06
C LEU A 72 3.72 11.91 -5.81
N ILE A 73 5.04 11.73 -5.87
CA ILE A 73 5.95 12.00 -4.75
C ILE A 73 5.80 13.45 -4.28
N ALA A 74 5.76 14.40 -5.21
CA ALA A 74 5.60 15.82 -4.89
C ALA A 74 4.21 16.14 -4.31
N LYS A 75 3.13 15.60 -4.88
CA LYS A 75 1.76 15.89 -4.41
C LYS A 75 1.48 15.22 -3.08
N LEU A 76 1.86 13.96 -2.90
CA LEU A 76 1.60 13.20 -1.66
C LEU A 76 2.68 13.42 -0.59
N ASP A 77 3.67 14.26 -0.88
CA ASP A 77 4.78 14.58 0.01
C ASP A 77 5.54 13.31 0.47
N LEU A 78 5.80 12.36 -0.44
CA LEU A 78 6.36 11.05 -0.09
C LEU A 78 7.86 11.07 0.27
N ASP A 79 8.55 12.18 -0.03
CA ASP A 79 9.99 12.36 0.24
C ASP A 79 10.28 13.50 1.23
N SER A 80 9.30 13.91 2.04
CA SER A 80 9.56 14.90 3.09
C SER A 80 10.63 14.40 4.07
N PRO A 81 11.36 15.30 4.77
CA PRO A 81 12.35 14.91 5.77
C PRO A 81 11.84 13.88 6.79
N GLN A 82 10.58 14.03 7.23
CA GLN A 82 9.96 13.10 8.18
C GLN A 82 9.68 11.73 7.55
N ALA A 83 9.23 11.67 6.29
CA ALA A 83 9.03 10.38 5.61
C ALA A 83 10.35 9.67 5.34
N THR A 84 11.35 10.42 4.88
CA THR A 84 12.70 9.91 4.62
C THR A 84 13.34 9.34 5.88
N GLN A 85 13.26 10.07 7.00
CA GLN A 85 13.77 9.58 8.29
C GLN A 85 13.01 8.33 8.77
N TRP A 86 11.67 8.31 8.66
CA TRP A 86 10.87 7.15 9.04
C TRP A 86 11.23 5.92 8.20
N ARG A 87 11.35 6.09 6.88
CA ARG A 87 11.73 5.04 5.94
C ARG A 87 13.13 4.51 6.24
N LEU A 88 14.09 5.40 6.52
CA LEU A 88 15.46 5.03 6.90
C LEU A 88 15.47 4.13 8.15
N ILE A 89 14.72 4.50 9.19
CA ILE A 89 14.61 3.71 10.43
C ILE A 89 14.12 2.29 10.12
N TRP A 90 13.05 2.16 9.33
CA TRP A 90 12.50 0.85 8.96
C TRP A 90 13.42 0.03 8.09
N ILE A 91 14.04 0.62 7.06
CA ILE A 91 15.03 -0.06 6.23
C ILE A 91 16.15 -0.62 7.11
N ARG A 92 16.71 0.20 8.02
CA ARG A 92 17.79 -0.26 8.92
C ARG A 92 17.34 -1.36 9.88
N ASN A 93 16.15 -1.24 10.47
CA ASN A 93 15.63 -2.29 11.34
C ASN A 93 15.45 -3.62 10.61
N VAL A 94 14.91 -3.60 9.38
CA VAL A 94 14.75 -4.80 8.55
C VAL A 94 16.10 -5.38 8.16
N GLU A 95 17.07 -4.55 7.76
CA GLU A 95 18.43 -5.01 7.41
C GLU A 95 19.14 -5.65 8.60
N LEU A 96 19.08 -5.03 9.78
CA LEU A 96 19.69 -5.55 11.00
C LEU A 96 19.03 -6.85 11.45
N ALA A 97 17.69 -6.92 11.43
CA ALA A 97 16.96 -8.15 11.73
C ALA A 97 17.37 -9.26 10.75
N ARG A 98 17.42 -8.97 9.45
CA ARG A 98 17.84 -9.96 8.45
C ARG A 98 19.23 -10.54 8.73
N GLN A 99 20.15 -9.72 9.25
CA GLN A 99 21.53 -10.10 9.49
C GLN A 99 21.73 -10.83 10.83
N PHE A 100 21.02 -10.43 11.88
CA PHE A 100 21.33 -10.84 13.25
C PHE A 100 20.18 -11.52 14.00
N ASP A 101 18.94 -11.39 13.52
CA ASP A 101 17.73 -11.88 14.20
C ASP A 101 16.68 -12.35 13.18
N ARG A 102 16.83 -13.60 12.75
CA ARG A 102 15.95 -14.21 11.74
C ARG A 102 14.49 -14.24 12.18
N GLU A 103 14.22 -14.49 13.45
CA GLU A 103 12.87 -14.52 14.01
C GLU A 103 12.22 -13.13 13.90
N GLN A 104 12.95 -12.08 14.29
CA GLN A 104 12.44 -10.71 14.16
C GLN A 104 12.27 -10.30 12.70
N TYR A 105 13.15 -10.73 11.80
CA TYR A 105 13.00 -10.47 10.36
C TYR A 105 11.70 -11.06 9.81
N GLU A 106 11.41 -12.32 10.15
CA GLU A 106 10.16 -12.99 9.77
C GLU A 106 8.95 -12.32 10.42
N ARG A 107 9.03 -11.93 11.69
CA ARG A 107 7.94 -11.18 12.36
C ARG A 107 7.64 -9.84 11.68
N LEU A 108 8.65 -9.16 11.16
CA LEU A 108 8.49 -7.86 10.50
C LEU A 108 7.89 -7.94 9.09
N LEU A 109 8.16 -9.01 8.35
CA LEU A 109 7.82 -9.11 6.93
C LEU A 109 6.88 -10.29 6.59
N SER A 110 6.43 -11.06 7.58
CA SER A 110 5.47 -12.14 7.34
C SER A 110 4.06 -11.62 7.09
N PHE A 111 3.27 -12.45 6.43
CA PHE A 111 1.83 -12.23 6.29
C PHE A 111 1.14 -12.42 7.66
N PRO A 112 0.07 -11.65 7.98
CA PRO A 112 -0.71 -11.84 9.19
C PRO A 112 -1.20 -13.28 9.38
N ASP A 113 -1.28 -13.77 10.60
CA ASP A 113 -1.77 -15.12 10.89
C ASP A 113 -3.26 -15.29 10.51
N ASP A 114 -4.04 -14.22 10.65
CA ASP A 114 -5.49 -14.15 10.46
C ASP A 114 -5.90 -13.65 9.06
N LEU A 115 -5.28 -14.20 8.00
CA LEU A 115 -5.67 -13.86 6.63
C LEU A 115 -7.17 -14.10 6.39
N PRO A 116 -7.90 -13.16 5.76
CA PRO A 116 -9.33 -13.30 5.56
C PRO A 116 -9.66 -14.34 4.49
N ASP A 117 -10.60 -15.24 4.81
CA ASP A 117 -11.17 -16.18 3.86
C ASP A 117 -12.26 -15.49 3.02
N LEU A 118 -11.86 -14.96 1.85
CA LEU A 118 -12.77 -14.25 0.95
C LEU A 118 -13.93 -15.13 0.44
N SER A 119 -13.79 -16.46 0.46
CA SER A 119 -14.85 -17.38 0.01
C SER A 119 -16.08 -17.39 0.93
N ARG A 120 -15.92 -16.91 2.18
CA ARG A 120 -16.99 -16.83 3.18
C ARG A 120 -17.71 -15.48 3.19
N LEU A 121 -17.12 -14.46 2.58
CA LEU A 121 -17.70 -13.12 2.55
C LEU A 121 -18.81 -13.05 1.50
N ARG A 122 -19.87 -12.28 1.79
CA ARG A 122 -21.05 -12.12 0.94
C ARG A 122 -21.36 -10.62 0.80
N PRO A 123 -20.59 -9.89 -0.04
CA PRO A 123 -20.85 -8.47 -0.25
C PRO A 123 -22.24 -8.25 -0.87
N PRO A 124 -22.94 -7.17 -0.49
CA PRO A 124 -24.18 -6.78 -1.16
C PRO A 124 -23.97 -6.63 -2.67
N GLY A 125 -24.91 -7.14 -3.48
CA GLY A 125 -24.79 -7.11 -4.94
C GLY A 125 -23.88 -8.20 -5.55
N GLY A 126 -23.27 -9.04 -4.71
CA GLY A 126 -22.39 -10.13 -5.16
C GLY A 126 -20.94 -9.71 -5.35
N ASN A 127 -20.05 -10.69 -5.49
CA ASN A 127 -18.63 -10.42 -5.73
C ASN A 127 -18.39 -10.17 -7.23
N THR A 128 -18.07 -8.93 -7.59
CA THR A 128 -17.73 -8.51 -8.97
C THR A 128 -16.37 -9.03 -9.43
N ARG A 129 -15.52 -9.52 -8.52
CA ARG A 129 -14.17 -10.06 -8.78
C ARG A 129 -14.04 -11.49 -8.23
N PRO A 130 -14.79 -12.48 -8.76
CA PRO A 130 -14.84 -13.83 -8.22
C PRO A 130 -13.50 -14.57 -8.30
N ALA A 131 -12.69 -14.29 -9.33
CA ALA A 131 -11.35 -14.86 -9.47
C ALA A 131 -10.42 -14.51 -8.29
N GLY A 132 -10.63 -13.36 -7.65
CA GLY A 132 -9.82 -12.91 -6.51
C GLY A 132 -9.90 -13.83 -5.29
N VAL A 133 -10.94 -14.67 -5.17
CA VAL A 133 -11.04 -15.68 -4.11
C VAL A 133 -9.90 -16.70 -4.26
N GLU A 134 -9.71 -17.23 -5.46
CA GLU A 134 -8.70 -18.24 -5.77
C GLU A 134 -7.26 -17.70 -5.74
N GLU A 135 -7.11 -16.40 -6.01
CA GLU A 135 -5.82 -15.72 -6.04
C GLU A 135 -5.39 -15.18 -4.66
N SER A 136 -6.30 -15.17 -3.68
CA SER A 136 -6.09 -14.59 -2.35
C SER A 136 -4.93 -15.23 -1.58
N HIS A 137 -4.27 -14.45 -0.72
CA HIS A 137 -3.19 -14.96 0.13
C HIS A 137 -3.67 -16.07 1.08
N PHE A 138 -4.94 -16.04 1.52
CA PHE A 138 -5.54 -17.12 2.31
C PHE A 138 -5.52 -18.46 1.54
N VAL A 139 -6.01 -18.46 0.29
CA VAL A 139 -6.01 -19.68 -0.55
C VAL A 139 -4.59 -20.12 -0.90
N ARG A 140 -3.66 -19.17 -1.19
CA ARG A 140 -2.24 -19.49 -1.40
C ARG A 140 -1.61 -20.16 -0.17
N ARG A 141 -1.98 -19.73 1.04
CA ARG A 141 -1.52 -20.35 2.30
C ARG A 141 -2.03 -21.80 2.42
N GLN A 142 -3.31 -22.02 2.16
CA GLN A 142 -3.91 -23.38 2.16
C GLN A 142 -3.22 -24.33 1.16
N ARG A 143 -2.70 -23.79 0.05
CA ARG A 143 -1.97 -24.54 -0.97
C ARG A 143 -0.46 -24.69 -0.69
N ASN A 144 0.05 -24.19 0.44
CA ASN A 144 1.50 -24.09 0.73
C ASN A 144 2.29 -23.34 -0.36
N GLN A 145 1.66 -22.34 -1.00
CA GLN A 145 2.23 -21.51 -2.07
C GLN A 145 2.49 -20.06 -1.63
N LEU A 146 2.13 -19.71 -0.38
CA LEU A 146 2.39 -18.39 0.16
C LEU A 146 3.86 -18.30 0.61
N ALA A 147 4.55 -17.25 0.20
CA ALA A 147 5.90 -16.97 0.67
C ALA A 147 5.91 -16.71 2.19
N VAL A 148 7.04 -16.98 2.85
CA VAL A 148 7.21 -16.73 4.29
C VAL A 148 7.14 -15.23 4.60
N THR A 149 7.70 -14.40 3.71
CA THR A 149 7.71 -12.94 3.81
C THR A 149 7.24 -12.30 2.48
N TYR A 150 6.66 -11.11 2.54
CA TYR A 150 6.29 -10.30 1.37
C TYR A 150 7.45 -9.45 0.84
#